data_AF-A0A7V3PRZ2-F1
#
_entry.id   AF-A0A7V3PRZ2-F1
#
_cell.length_a   1.000
_cell.length_b   1.000
_cell.length_c   1.000
_cell.angle_alpha   90.00
_cell.angle_beta   90.00
_cell.angle_gamma   90.00
#
_symmetry.space_group_name_H-M   'P 1'
#
loop_
_entity.id
_entity.type
_entity.pdbx_description
1 polymer ?
#
loop_
_entity_poly.entity_id
_entity_poly.type
_entity_poly.pdbx_seq_one_letter_code
_entity_poly.pdbx_strand_id
1 'polypeptide(L)'
;MNSFTADENCITVDACRLGATVHVTVGVQAKGFGPPPAQAAEAYRRAAEVLRAQDAVPVQERIFASLACRDDVLQAREEVLGEDWDVDAWPVSYLEGAPVDAEGLAGVHLTATTVPSQPLRIEGRTVGAIVEHDGSRYVYLTDL
;
A
#
# COMPACT_ATOMS: atom_id res chain seq x y z
N MET A 1 -10.11 11.69 -14.58
CA MET A 1 -8.95 10.98 -15.16
C MET A 1 -7.77 11.94 -14.99
N ASN A 2 -7.09 11.88 -13.85
CA ASN A 2 -6.09 12.89 -13.49
C ASN A 2 -4.69 12.30 -13.68
N SER A 3 -3.98 12.91 -14.63
CA SER A 3 -2.56 13.31 -14.59
C SER A 3 -1.51 12.28 -14.14
N PHE A 4 -0.75 11.78 -15.11
CA PHE A 4 0.60 11.24 -14.91
C PHE A 4 1.57 12.38 -14.58
N THR A 5 2.08 12.41 -13.35
CA THR A 5 3.34 13.11 -13.04
C THR A 5 4.45 12.06 -13.01
N ALA A 6 5.20 11.97 -14.11
CA ALA A 6 6.51 11.33 -14.07
C ALA A 6 7.42 12.26 -13.27
N ASP A 7 7.65 11.92 -12.00
CA ASP A 7 8.67 12.58 -11.19
C ASP A 7 10.05 12.15 -11.76
N GLU A 8 11.04 13.04 -11.76
CA GLU A 8 12.43 12.66 -12.14
C GLU A 8 13.04 11.65 -11.13
N ASN A 9 12.35 11.44 -10.02
CA ASN A 9 12.59 10.42 -9.03
C ASN A 9 12.09 9.08 -9.56
N CYS A 10 12.85 8.00 -9.37
CA CYS A 10 12.57 6.65 -9.88
C CYS A 10 11.30 5.97 -9.30
N ILE A 11 10.33 6.76 -8.81
CA ILE A 11 9.07 6.34 -8.22
C ILE A 11 7.92 7.03 -8.94
N THR A 12 6.95 6.24 -9.39
CA THR A 12 5.71 6.72 -10.01
C THR A 12 4.54 6.43 -9.08
N VAL A 13 3.63 7.39 -8.94
CA VAL A 13 2.42 7.25 -8.12
C VAL A 13 1.21 7.51 -9.01
N ASP A 14 0.31 6.55 -9.08
CA ASP A 14 -1.00 6.70 -9.70
C ASP A 14 -2.10 6.51 -8.65
N ALA A 15 -3.15 7.29 -8.76
CA ALA A 15 -4.26 7.24 -7.82
C ALA A 15 -5.60 7.44 -8.53
N CYS A 16 -6.53 6.54 -8.27
CA CYS A 16 -7.88 6.61 -8.81
C CYS A 16 -8.90 6.52 -7.69
N ARG A 17 -9.86 7.45 -7.68
CA ARG A 17 -11.00 7.43 -6.75
C ARG A 17 -12.27 7.05 -7.49
N LEU A 18 -12.97 6.05 -6.95
CA LEU A 18 -14.24 5.54 -7.44
C LEU A 18 -15.23 5.50 -6.25
N GLY A 19 -16.05 6.54 -6.13
CA GLY A 19 -16.94 6.71 -4.98
C GLY A 19 -16.17 6.86 -3.66
N ALA A 20 -16.46 5.98 -2.71
CA ALA A 20 -15.78 5.91 -1.42
C ALA A 20 -14.43 5.16 -1.46
N THR A 21 -14.08 4.51 -2.58
CA THR A 21 -12.84 3.74 -2.69
C THR A 21 -11.76 4.56 -3.38
N VAL A 22 -10.53 4.45 -2.87
CA VAL A 22 -9.31 5.00 -3.46
C VAL A 22 -8.35 3.86 -3.74
N HIS A 23 -7.84 3.80 -4.96
CA HIS A 23 -6.77 2.89 -5.35
C HIS A 23 -5.50 3.70 -5.55
N VAL A 24 -4.41 3.28 -4.92
CA VAL A 24 -3.09 3.88 -5.07
C VAL A 24 -2.12 2.82 -5.55
N THR A 25 -1.43 3.12 -6.63
CA THR A 25 -0.34 2.29 -7.17
C THR A 25 0.94 3.10 -7.10
N VAL A 26 1.95 2.54 -6.43
CA VAL A 26 3.30 3.09 -6.41
C VAL A 26 4.21 2.10 -7.13
N GLY A 27 4.81 2.53 -8.24
CA GLY A 27 5.83 1.78 -8.97
C GLY A 27 7.22 2.30 -8.61
N VAL A 28 8.17 1.39 -8.43
CA VAL A 28 9.57 1.72 -8.12
C VAL A 28 10.46 1.16 -9.23
N GLN A 29 11.26 2.02 -9.84
CA GLN A 29 12.24 1.61 -10.85
C GLN A 29 13.57 1.28 -10.18
N ALA A 30 14.11 0.11 -10.51
CA ALA A 30 15.36 -0.44 -9.97
C ALA A 30 16.56 0.50 -10.06
N LYS A 31 16.61 1.33 -11.11
CA LYS A 31 17.84 1.98 -11.51
C LYS A 31 18.07 3.25 -10.71
N GLY A 32 18.92 3.14 -9.69
CA GLY A 32 19.47 4.29 -8.96
C GLY A 32 18.67 4.72 -7.74
N PHE A 33 17.59 4.03 -7.39
CA PHE A 33 16.96 4.18 -6.09
C PHE A 33 17.70 3.29 -5.09
N GLY A 34 18.07 3.84 -3.93
CA GLY A 34 19.00 3.23 -2.97
C GLY A 34 18.58 1.87 -2.39
N PRO A 35 19.03 1.49 -1.17
CA PRO A 35 18.74 0.17 -0.65
C PRO A 35 17.22 -0.07 -0.44
N PRO A 36 16.75 -1.33 -0.37
CA PRO A 36 15.33 -1.66 -0.26
C PRO A 36 14.54 -0.93 0.85
N PRO A 37 15.06 -0.72 2.07
CA PRO A 37 14.36 0.10 3.07
C PRO A 37 14.09 1.53 2.60
N ALA A 38 15.04 2.15 1.89
CA ALA A 38 14.87 3.52 1.38
C ALA A 38 13.86 3.57 0.24
N GLN A 39 13.85 2.55 -0.63
CA GLN A 39 12.82 2.36 -1.66
C GLN A 39 11.43 2.30 -1.04
N ALA A 40 11.25 1.45 -0.03
CA ALA A 40 9.99 1.30 0.68
C ALA A 40 9.58 2.59 1.39
N ALA A 41 10.48 3.22 2.13
CA ALA A 41 10.18 4.44 2.87
C ALA A 41 9.69 5.58 1.96
N GLU A 42 10.32 5.79 0.80
CA GLU A 42 9.82 6.78 -0.16
C GLU A 42 8.48 6.35 -0.76
N ALA A 43 8.34 5.09 -1.19
CA ALA A 43 7.10 4.59 -1.79
C ALA A 43 5.89 4.77 -0.84
N TYR A 44 6.05 4.42 0.44
CA TYR A 44 5.01 4.61 1.44
C TYR A 44 4.77 6.06 1.80
N ARG A 45 5.80 6.92 1.82
CA ARG A 45 5.59 8.36 2.06
C ARG A 45 4.70 8.95 0.96
N ARG A 46 4.97 8.61 -0.29
CA ARG A 46 4.15 9.07 -1.43
C ARG A 46 2.74 8.49 -1.41
N ALA A 47 2.59 7.22 -1.06
CA ALA A 47 1.26 6.64 -0.88
C ALA A 47 0.48 7.32 0.25
N ALA A 48 1.12 7.55 1.39
CA ALA A 48 0.52 8.22 2.54
C ALA A 48 0.08 9.65 2.21
N GLU A 49 0.89 10.41 1.48
CA GLU A 49 0.53 11.74 0.97
C GLU A 49 -0.79 11.71 0.17
N VAL A 50 -0.92 10.77 -0.77
CA VAL A 50 -2.14 10.61 -1.56
C VAL A 50 -3.33 10.22 -0.67
N LEU A 51 -3.15 9.28 0.25
CA LEU A 51 -4.23 8.80 1.13
C LEU A 51 -4.71 9.91 2.06
N ARG A 52 -3.81 10.67 2.69
CA ARG A 52 -4.15 11.82 3.53
C ARG A 52 -4.90 12.89 2.72
N ALA A 53 -4.44 13.19 1.51
CA ALA A 53 -5.10 14.17 0.64
C ALA A 53 -6.53 13.77 0.24
N GLN A 54 -6.86 12.47 0.32
CA GLN A 54 -8.19 11.93 0.02
C GLN A 54 -9.02 11.62 1.27
N ASP A 55 -8.48 11.83 2.47
CA ASP A 55 -9.07 11.37 3.74
C ASP A 55 -9.43 9.87 3.69
N ALA A 56 -8.49 9.07 3.19
CA ALA A 56 -8.68 7.64 2.94
C ALA A 56 -7.85 6.78 3.88
N VAL A 57 -8.43 5.69 4.37
CA VAL A 57 -7.79 4.69 5.23
C VAL A 57 -7.57 3.39 4.45
N PRO A 58 -6.37 2.79 4.47
CA PRO A 58 -6.12 1.51 3.81
C PRO A 58 -7.01 0.36 4.33
N VAL A 59 -7.43 -0.51 3.43
CA VAL A 59 -8.22 -1.72 3.72
C VAL A 59 -7.62 -2.99 3.12
N GLN A 60 -6.70 -2.84 2.16
CA GLN A 60 -5.96 -3.94 1.55
C GLN A 60 -4.66 -3.41 0.95
N GLU A 61 -3.62 -4.23 1.04
CA GLU A 61 -2.29 -3.90 0.53
C GLU A 61 -1.63 -5.10 -0.15
N ARG A 62 -0.97 -4.83 -1.28
CA ARG A 62 -0.09 -5.80 -1.96
C ARG A 62 1.27 -5.17 -2.18
N ILE A 63 2.31 -5.87 -1.75
CA ILE A 63 3.71 -5.47 -1.92
C ILE A 63 4.34 -6.41 -2.93
N PHE A 64 4.97 -5.85 -3.95
CA PHE A 64 5.73 -6.60 -4.96
C PHE A 64 7.21 -6.30 -4.73
N ALA A 65 7.93 -7.24 -4.15
CA ALA A 65 9.33 -7.07 -3.80
C ALA A 65 10.05 -8.42 -3.71
N SER A 66 11.38 -8.39 -3.72
CA SER A 66 12.20 -9.56 -3.42
C SER A 66 11.95 -10.09 -2.01
N LEU A 67 11.80 -11.40 -1.85
CA LEU A 67 11.61 -12.07 -0.56
C LEU A 67 12.80 -11.85 0.37
N ALA A 68 14.01 -11.71 -0.17
CA ALA A 68 15.23 -11.43 0.59
C ALA A 68 15.17 -10.10 1.36
N CYS A 69 14.31 -9.17 0.93
CA CYS A 69 14.17 -7.84 1.51
C CYS A 69 12.87 -7.67 2.32
N ARG A 70 12.15 -8.77 2.61
CA ARG A 70 10.80 -8.71 3.17
C ARG A 70 10.75 -7.96 4.50
N ASP A 71 11.61 -8.30 5.44
CA ASP A 71 11.59 -7.72 6.78
C ASP A 71 11.96 -6.23 6.73
N ASP A 72 12.97 -5.89 5.94
CA ASP A 72 13.39 -4.52 5.66
C ASP A 72 12.26 -3.65 5.07
N VAL A 73 11.50 -4.18 4.12
CA VAL A 73 10.39 -3.47 3.48
C VAL A 73 9.22 -3.31 4.46
N LEU A 74 8.89 -4.35 5.23
CA LEU A 74 7.79 -4.29 6.21
C LEU A 74 8.11 -3.37 7.38
N GLN A 75 9.37 -3.32 7.83
CA GLN A 75 9.80 -2.39 8.85
C GLN A 75 9.69 -0.93 8.35
N ALA A 76 10.21 -0.62 7.16
CA ALA A 76 10.11 0.72 6.59
C ALA A 76 8.64 1.16 6.36
N ARG A 77 7.77 0.20 6.01
CA ARG A 77 6.32 0.42 5.93
C ARG A 77 5.74 0.84 7.29
N GLU A 78 6.04 0.08 8.34
CA GLU A 78 5.55 0.36 9.69
C GLU A 78 6.03 1.72 10.20
N GLU A 79 7.31 2.04 10.00
CA GLU A 79 7.90 3.33 10.39
C GLU A 79 7.20 4.51 9.72
N VAL A 80 6.83 4.39 8.44
CA VAL A 80 6.19 5.48 7.68
C VAL A 80 4.69 5.58 7.92
N LEU A 81 3.97 4.46 7.94
CA LEU A 81 2.51 4.46 8.04
C LEU A 81 2.02 4.46 9.49
N GLY A 82 2.82 3.94 10.43
CA GLY A 82 2.48 3.84 11.84
C GLY A 82 2.30 5.18 12.55
N GLU A 83 2.73 6.30 11.94
CA GLU A 83 2.50 7.64 12.46
C GLU A 83 1.02 8.04 12.42
N ASP A 84 0.27 7.59 11.42
CA ASP A 84 -1.12 8.01 11.18
C ASP A 84 -2.13 6.87 11.25
N TRP A 85 -1.69 5.63 11.04
CA TRP A 85 -2.58 4.47 10.92
C TRP A 85 -2.12 3.30 11.78
N ASP A 86 -3.08 2.53 12.32
CA ASP A 86 -2.83 1.21 12.89
C ASP A 86 -2.52 0.24 11.75
N VAL A 87 -1.23 0.01 11.48
CA VAL A 87 -0.76 -0.78 10.33
C VAL A 87 -1.14 -2.26 10.39
N ASP A 88 -1.62 -2.74 11.55
CA ASP A 88 -2.16 -4.09 11.78
C ASP A 88 -3.68 -4.17 11.54
N ALA A 89 -4.33 -3.04 11.28
CA ALA A 89 -5.78 -2.96 11.04
C ALA A 89 -6.19 -3.48 9.65
N TRP A 90 -5.25 -3.61 8.71
CA TRP A 90 -5.47 -4.26 7.42
C TRP A 90 -4.34 -5.25 7.10
N PRO A 91 -4.64 -6.29 6.32
CA PRO A 91 -3.63 -7.28 5.97
C PRO A 91 -2.74 -6.81 4.81
N VAL A 92 -1.53 -7.38 4.78
CA VAL A 92 -0.55 -7.20 3.71
C VAL A 92 -0.32 -8.52 2.98
N SER A 93 -0.50 -8.54 1.66
CA SER A 93 -0.01 -9.63 0.80
C SER A 93 1.38 -9.28 0.28
N TYR A 94 2.40 -10.03 0.71
CA TYR A 94 3.76 -9.87 0.17
C TYR A 94 3.97 -10.86 -0.97
N LEU A 95 4.20 -10.35 -2.17
CA LEU A 95 4.30 -11.10 -3.40
C LEU A 95 5.74 -11.04 -3.91
N GLU A 96 6.33 -12.21 -4.17
CA GLU A 96 7.65 -12.28 -4.79
C GLU A 96 7.60 -11.64 -6.18
N GLY A 97 8.33 -10.55 -6.32
CA GLY A 97 8.28 -9.70 -7.51
C GLY A 97 9.33 -8.61 -7.43
N ALA A 98 10.57 -8.97 -7.74
CA ALA A 98 11.67 -8.03 -7.80
C ALA A 98 11.59 -7.16 -9.07
N PRO A 99 12.20 -5.97 -9.07
CA PRO A 99 12.50 -5.26 -10.31
C PRO A 99 13.29 -6.17 -11.29
N VAL A 100 13.07 -6.00 -12.61
CA VAL A 100 13.57 -6.93 -13.65
C VAL A 100 15.06 -7.27 -13.54
N ASP A 101 15.90 -6.33 -13.11
CA ASP A 101 17.36 -6.46 -13.09
C ASP A 101 17.97 -6.24 -11.68
N ALA A 102 17.19 -6.26 -10.59
CA ALA A 102 17.70 -5.98 -9.25
C ALA A 102 16.86 -6.60 -8.12
N GLU A 103 17.46 -6.78 -6.95
CA GLU A 103 16.72 -7.03 -5.71
C GLU A 103 16.10 -5.74 -5.16
N GLY A 104 14.95 -5.86 -4.50
CA GLY A 104 14.31 -4.76 -3.79
C GLY A 104 12.81 -4.66 -4.04
N LEU A 105 12.26 -3.45 -3.89
CA LEU A 105 10.84 -3.15 -4.07
C LEU A 105 10.57 -2.82 -5.55
N ALA A 106 9.60 -3.52 -6.15
CA ALA A 106 9.07 -3.19 -7.47
C ALA A 106 7.84 -2.28 -7.40
N GLY A 107 7.02 -2.42 -6.34
CA GLY A 107 5.89 -1.53 -6.14
C GLY A 107 4.92 -1.96 -5.04
N VAL A 108 3.96 -1.09 -4.78
CA VAL A 108 2.90 -1.27 -3.78
C VAL A 108 1.56 -0.91 -4.39
N HIS A 109 0.56 -1.76 -4.18
CA HIS A 109 -0.84 -1.47 -4.48
C HIS A 109 -1.64 -1.37 -3.18
N LEU A 110 -2.29 -0.23 -2.96
CA LEU A 110 -3.16 0.02 -1.83
C LEU A 110 -4.59 0.21 -2.33
N THR A 111 -5.53 -0.45 -1.65
CA THR A 111 -6.95 -0.10 -1.71
C THR A 111 -7.34 0.50 -0.38
N ALA A 112 -7.99 1.64 -0.43
CA ALA A 112 -8.39 2.43 0.72
C ALA A 112 -9.85 2.88 0.58
N THR A 113 -10.42 3.33 1.70
CA THR A 113 -11.79 3.81 1.79
C THR A 113 -11.84 5.18 2.48
N THR A 114 -12.73 6.07 2.02
CA THR A 114 -13.01 7.36 2.67
C THR A 114 -14.19 7.28 3.63
N VAL A 115 -14.71 6.08 3.88
CA VAL A 115 -15.74 5.81 4.90
C VAL A 115 -15.20 4.80 5.91
N PRO A 116 -15.72 4.76 7.15
CA PRO A 116 -15.20 3.89 8.18
C PRO A 116 -15.13 2.41 7.78
N SER A 117 -14.04 1.77 8.15
CA SER A 117 -13.83 0.33 8.00
C SER A 117 -13.61 -0.34 9.35
N GLN A 118 -13.89 -1.65 9.42
CA GLN A 118 -13.61 -2.48 10.59
C GLN A 118 -12.65 -3.61 10.20
N PRO A 119 -11.57 -3.86 10.96
CA PRO A 119 -10.71 -5.01 10.73
C PRO A 119 -11.50 -6.32 10.84
N LEU A 120 -11.40 -7.17 9.82
CA LEU A 120 -11.90 -8.54 9.87
C LEU A 120 -10.81 -9.43 10.45
N ARG A 121 -11.10 -10.06 11.59
CA ARG A 121 -10.16 -10.95 12.27
C ARG A 121 -10.65 -12.40 12.32
N ILE A 122 -9.76 -13.34 12.05
CA ILE A 122 -9.96 -14.78 12.25
C ILE A 122 -8.87 -15.24 13.21
N GLU A 123 -9.25 -15.88 14.32
CA GLU A 123 -8.31 -16.37 15.34
C GLU A 123 -7.32 -15.30 15.84
N GLY A 124 -7.77 -14.03 15.90
CA GLY A 124 -6.96 -12.89 16.32
C GLY A 124 -6.09 -12.27 15.22
N ARG A 125 -5.92 -12.91 14.07
CA ARG A 125 -5.19 -12.37 12.91
C ARG A 125 -6.11 -11.51 12.04
N THR A 126 -5.66 -10.32 11.66
CA THR A 126 -6.34 -9.50 10.65
C THR A 126 -6.21 -10.17 9.28
N VAL A 127 -7.34 -10.50 8.66
CA VAL A 127 -7.42 -11.17 7.35
C VAL A 127 -8.11 -10.31 6.28
N GLY A 128 -8.57 -9.12 6.67
CA GLY A 128 -9.31 -8.25 5.79
C GLY A 128 -9.90 -7.04 6.50
N ALA A 129 -10.80 -6.36 5.79
CA ALA A 129 -11.59 -5.28 6.33
C ALA A 129 -13.04 -5.35 5.83
N ILE A 130 -13.96 -4.92 6.68
CA ILE A 130 -15.37 -4.76 6.36
C ILE A 130 -15.64 -3.27 6.19
N VAL A 131 -16.31 -2.91 5.09
CA VAL A 131 -16.75 -1.54 4.82
C VAL A 131 -18.25 -1.57 4.57
N GLU A 132 -19.00 -0.69 5.25
CA GLU A 132 -20.43 -0.51 5.02
C GLU A 132 -20.68 0.86 4.40
N HIS A 133 -21.33 0.88 3.24
CA HIS A 133 -21.58 2.11 2.48
C HIS A 133 -22.84 1.94 1.62
N ASP A 134 -23.71 2.95 1.61
CA ASP A 134 -24.94 2.98 0.81
C ASP A 134 -25.81 1.71 0.93
N GLY A 135 -25.96 1.20 2.16
CA GLY A 135 -26.73 -0.01 2.47
C GLY A 135 -26.09 -1.31 1.96
N SER A 136 -24.88 -1.25 1.40
CA SER A 136 -24.10 -2.38 0.95
C SER A 136 -22.94 -2.67 1.89
N ARG A 137 -22.56 -3.95 1.99
CA ARG A 137 -21.42 -4.41 2.78
C ARG A 137 -20.37 -5.02 1.86
N TYR A 138 -19.18 -4.45 1.92
CA TYR A 138 -18.00 -4.89 1.17
C TYR A 138 -17.04 -5.58 2.13
N VAL A 139 -16.43 -6.68 1.66
CA VAL A 139 -15.41 -7.41 2.40
C VAL A 139 -14.16 -7.47 1.54
N TYR A 140 -13.09 -6.85 2.03
CA TYR A 140 -11.78 -6.88 1.42
C TYR A 140 -10.98 -7.98 2.12
N LEU A 141 -10.53 -8.98 1.37
CA LEU A 141 -9.75 -10.11 1.90
C LEU A 141 -8.34 -10.08 1.34
N THR A 142 -7.35 -10.48 2.15
CA THR A 142 -6.03 -10.84 1.64
C THR A 142 -5.97 -12.32 1.30
N ASP A 143 -4.96 -12.70 0.54
CA ASP A 143 -4.48 -14.09 0.53
C ASP A 143 -4.07 -14.48 1.97
N LEU A 144 -4.60 -15.60 2.46
CA LEU A 144 -4.48 -16.09 3.84
C LEU A 144 -3.13 -16.78 4.11
#